data_AF-A0A369Q3E7-F1
#
_entry.id   AF-A0A369Q3E7-F1
#
_cell.length_a   1.000
_cell.length_b   1.000
_cell.length_c   1.000
_cell.angle_alpha   90.00
_cell.angle_beta   90.00
_cell.angle_gamma   90.00
#
_symmetry.space_group_name_H-M   'P 1'
#
loop_
_entity.id
_entity.type
_entity.pdbx_description
1 polymer ?
#
loop_
_entity_poly.entity_id
_entity_poly.type
_entity_poly.pdbx_seq_one_letter_code
_entity_poly.pdbx_strand_id
1 'polypeptide(L)'
;MADIPDDQTVNAAGIPAATVVVFRNAAQPGPPEILMVIRSRQLRFAGGATVFPGGRVDPADYALADNLGHDLDRDEAAHRIAAIRETLEETGLAIGMKEPVSASQASKARAMALSCGALAPVLDAMGWTAQLDTVVPFARWFPKNEKLSRVFDTRFYLHDLGTGAVDLTVDETENTRLFWTTAAGALEAADRGDIDIIYPTRRNLERLAQFPNFSAARAQAEAIPVRTIIPFQTEEHGARWIRIANDAGYPVTGERIDSARRE
;
A
#
# COMPACT_ATOMS: atom_id res chain seq x y z
N MET A 1 33.63 10.69 0.89
CA MET A 1 32.46 11.56 1.05
C MET A 1 32.01 11.91 -0.36
N ALA A 2 30.94 11.29 -0.84
CA ALA A 2 30.35 11.66 -2.12
C ALA A 2 29.28 12.73 -1.83
N ASP A 3 29.46 13.91 -2.39
CA ASP A 3 28.54 15.03 -2.30
C ASP A 3 27.16 14.64 -2.84
N ILE A 4 26.13 14.91 -2.05
CA ILE A 4 24.73 14.83 -2.46
C ILE A 4 24.46 16.13 -3.25
N PRO A 5 24.11 16.07 -4.54
CA PRO A 5 23.84 17.28 -5.31
C PRO A 5 22.59 17.97 -4.75
N ASP A 6 22.77 19.21 -4.31
CA ASP A 6 21.72 20.16 -4.00
C ASP A 6 21.31 20.83 -5.32
N ASP A 7 20.30 20.28 -5.98
CA ASP A 7 19.59 21.00 -7.05
C ASP A 7 18.08 20.81 -6.85
N GLN A 8 17.50 21.77 -6.11
CA GLN A 8 16.07 21.91 -5.91
C GLN A 8 15.47 22.81 -7.00
N THR A 9 15.12 22.23 -8.13
CA THR A 9 14.09 22.81 -9.01
C THR A 9 12.80 22.01 -8.92
N VAL A 10 11.82 22.62 -8.28
CA VAL A 10 10.47 22.14 -7.98
C VAL A 10 9.55 22.36 -9.19
N ASN A 11 9.02 21.30 -9.82
CA ASN A 11 7.59 21.22 -10.20
C ASN A 11 7.18 19.88 -10.85
N ALA A 12 6.59 19.01 -10.04
CA ALA A 12 5.43 18.19 -10.41
C ALA A 12 4.82 17.72 -9.09
N ALA A 13 3.69 18.28 -8.67
CA ALA A 13 2.95 17.74 -7.55
C ALA A 13 2.61 16.27 -7.89
N GLY A 14 3.16 15.33 -7.12
CA GLY A 14 2.91 13.91 -7.33
C GLY A 14 1.41 13.61 -7.29
N ILE A 15 0.98 12.58 -8.00
CA ILE A 15 -0.40 12.10 -7.90
C ILE A 15 -0.55 11.49 -6.49
N PRO A 16 -1.39 12.06 -5.60
CA PRO A 16 -1.55 11.52 -4.26
C PRO A 16 -2.15 10.12 -4.34
N ALA A 17 -1.56 9.20 -3.60
CA ALA A 17 -1.98 7.80 -3.58
C ALA A 17 -1.88 7.23 -2.17
N ALA A 18 -2.71 6.24 -1.90
CA ALA A 18 -2.72 5.54 -0.63
C ALA A 18 -2.77 4.03 -0.87
N THR A 19 -2.03 3.31 -0.04
CA THR A 19 -1.88 1.86 -0.10
C THR A 19 -1.93 1.31 1.32
N VAL A 20 -2.53 0.15 1.52
CA VAL A 20 -2.61 -0.49 2.84
C VAL A 20 -2.09 -1.92 2.82
N VAL A 21 -1.23 -2.23 3.77
CA VAL A 21 -0.79 -3.58 4.08
C VAL A 21 -1.79 -4.14 5.08
N VAL A 22 -2.71 -4.96 4.58
CA VAL A 22 -3.72 -5.63 5.40
C VAL A 22 -3.13 -6.92 5.96
N PHE A 23 -3.12 -7.06 7.28
CA PHE A 23 -2.65 -8.24 8.00
C PHE A 23 -3.82 -9.15 8.35
N ARG A 24 -3.51 -10.45 8.40
CA ARG A 24 -4.30 -11.43 9.13
C ARG A 24 -3.39 -12.39 9.89
N ASN A 25 -3.96 -13.06 10.89
CA ASN A 25 -3.29 -14.20 11.50
C ASN A 25 -3.14 -15.33 10.47
N ALA A 26 -1.97 -15.94 10.40
CA ALA A 26 -1.75 -17.09 9.53
C ALA A 26 -2.63 -18.27 9.93
N ALA A 27 -3.02 -19.09 8.94
CA ALA A 27 -3.83 -20.30 9.17
C ALA A 27 -3.10 -21.37 10.00
N GLN A 28 -1.77 -21.31 10.06
CA GLN A 28 -0.90 -22.15 10.88
C GLN A 28 -0.04 -21.26 11.78
N PRO A 29 0.47 -21.77 12.92
CA PRO A 29 1.40 -21.02 13.76
C PRO A 29 2.60 -20.52 12.92
N GLY A 30 2.81 -19.20 12.91
CA GLY A 30 3.82 -18.57 12.05
C GLY A 30 3.71 -17.05 12.00
N PRO A 31 4.55 -16.38 11.19
CA PRO A 31 4.45 -14.94 10.95
C PRO A 31 3.10 -14.60 10.29
N PRO A 32 2.62 -13.35 10.42
CA PRO A 32 1.34 -12.96 9.86
C PRO A 32 1.35 -13.03 8.33
N GLU A 33 0.17 -13.25 7.77
CA GLU A 33 -0.06 -13.13 6.34
C GLU A 33 -0.52 -11.71 6.00
N ILE A 34 -0.16 -11.27 4.81
CA ILE A 34 -0.49 -9.97 4.23
C ILE A 34 -1.23 -10.17 2.92
N LEU A 35 -2.17 -9.28 2.63
CA LEU A 35 -2.91 -9.30 1.38
C LEU A 35 -2.08 -8.71 0.24
N MET A 36 -1.92 -9.49 -0.83
CA MET A 36 -1.27 -9.08 -2.06
C MET A 36 -2.23 -9.15 -3.24
N VAL A 37 -2.02 -8.24 -4.19
CA VAL A 37 -2.83 -8.05 -5.40
C VAL A 37 -1.91 -8.14 -6.61
N ILE A 38 -2.18 -9.05 -7.53
CA ILE A 38 -1.54 -9.06 -8.86
C ILE A 38 -2.36 -8.18 -9.77
N ARG A 39 -1.79 -7.04 -10.19
CA ARG A 39 -2.46 -6.07 -11.05
C ARG A 39 -2.70 -6.64 -12.45
N SER A 40 -3.83 -6.27 -13.07
CA SER A 40 -4.08 -6.59 -14.48
C SER A 40 -2.90 -6.20 -15.37
N ARG A 41 -2.48 -7.13 -16.25
CA ARG A 41 -1.41 -6.89 -17.24
C ARG A 41 -1.73 -5.75 -18.21
N GLN A 42 -3.01 -5.37 -18.33
CA GLN A 42 -3.46 -4.30 -19.23
C GLN A 42 -3.19 -2.89 -18.65
N LEU A 43 -2.76 -2.78 -17.38
CA LEU A 43 -2.45 -1.49 -16.77
C LEU A 43 -1.14 -0.92 -17.30
N ARG A 44 -1.18 0.37 -17.69
CA ARG A 44 -0.05 1.09 -18.29
C ARG A 44 1.16 1.30 -17.35
N PHE A 45 1.00 1.05 -16.05
CA PHE A 45 2.08 1.13 -15.05
C PHE A 45 2.01 -0.09 -14.12
N ALA A 46 3.10 -0.85 -14.05
CA ALA A 46 3.23 -2.06 -13.22
C ALA A 46 2.13 -3.13 -13.49
N GLY A 47 1.68 -3.27 -14.74
CA GLY A 47 0.78 -4.35 -15.11
C GLY A 47 1.45 -5.71 -14.90
N GLY A 48 0.75 -6.66 -14.27
CA GLY A 48 1.32 -7.95 -13.86
C GLY A 48 2.13 -7.92 -12.56
N ALA A 49 2.45 -6.74 -12.02
CA ALA A 49 3.16 -6.63 -10.76
C ALA A 49 2.24 -6.94 -9.57
N THR A 50 2.82 -7.59 -8.58
CA THR A 50 2.24 -7.84 -7.27
C THR A 50 2.50 -6.64 -6.36
N VAL A 51 1.42 -6.08 -5.83
CA VAL A 51 1.39 -4.90 -4.94
C VAL A 51 0.46 -5.15 -3.76
N PHE A 52 0.39 -4.21 -2.83
CA PHE A 52 -0.69 -4.18 -1.83
C PHE A 52 -1.90 -3.41 -2.39
N PRO A 53 -3.12 -3.61 -1.84
CA PRO A 53 -4.30 -2.86 -2.25
C PRO A 53 -4.11 -1.35 -2.12
N GLY A 54 -4.59 -0.60 -3.11
CA GLY A 54 -4.53 0.85 -3.06
C GLY A 54 -4.55 1.54 -4.41
N GLY A 55 -4.74 2.85 -4.37
CA GLY A 55 -4.92 3.67 -5.56
C GLY A 55 -4.81 5.16 -5.27
N ARG A 56 -5.50 5.96 -6.08
CA ARG A 56 -5.39 7.42 -6.01
C ARG A 56 -6.25 7.94 -4.87
N VAL A 57 -5.84 9.07 -4.30
CA VAL A 57 -6.73 9.86 -3.43
C VAL A 57 -7.59 10.74 -4.32
N ASP A 58 -8.90 10.54 -4.26
CA ASP A 58 -9.87 11.23 -5.08
C ASP A 58 -10.49 12.44 -4.36
N PRO A 59 -11.03 13.43 -5.08
CA PRO A 59 -11.69 14.59 -4.47
C PRO A 59 -12.80 14.22 -3.46
N ALA A 60 -13.48 13.09 -3.68
CA ALA A 60 -14.51 12.58 -2.78
C ALA A 60 -13.94 12.13 -1.42
N ASP A 61 -12.69 11.63 -1.38
CA ASP A 61 -12.02 11.22 -0.15
C ASP A 61 -11.73 12.44 0.74
N TYR A 62 -11.33 13.55 0.11
CA TYR A 62 -11.15 14.83 0.81
C TYR A 62 -12.47 15.43 1.30
N ALA A 63 -13.52 15.37 0.47
CA ALA A 63 -14.83 15.86 0.88
C ALA A 63 -15.40 15.05 2.05
N LEU A 64 -15.13 13.74 2.09
CA LEU A 64 -15.50 12.88 3.23
C LEU A 64 -14.66 13.19 4.48
N ALA A 65 -13.36 13.45 4.33
CA ALA A 65 -12.49 13.88 5.44
C ALA A 65 -13.03 15.14 6.13
N ASP A 66 -13.46 16.14 5.37
CA ASP A 66 -14.01 17.40 5.91
C ASP A 66 -15.27 17.20 6.77
N ASN A 67 -15.96 16.06 6.65
CA ASN A 67 -17.24 15.78 7.31
C ASN A 67 -17.18 14.70 8.42
N LEU A 68 -16.08 13.95 8.56
CA LEU A 68 -16.03 12.74 9.40
C LEU A 68 -15.82 12.99 10.91
N GLY A 69 -15.69 14.24 11.37
CA GLY A 69 -15.53 14.56 12.79
C GLY A 69 -14.31 13.90 13.43
N HIS A 70 -13.12 14.11 12.84
CA HIS A 70 -11.83 13.58 13.31
C HIS A 70 -10.84 14.71 13.66
N ASP A 71 -9.77 14.37 14.39
CA ASP A 71 -8.70 15.32 14.76
C ASP A 71 -7.46 15.23 13.83
N LEU A 72 -7.52 14.46 12.75
CA LEU A 72 -6.44 14.33 11.78
C LEU A 72 -6.32 15.56 10.87
N ASP A 73 -5.11 15.80 10.35
CA ASP A 73 -4.91 16.68 9.19
C ASP A 73 -5.75 16.19 8.00
N ARG A 74 -6.32 17.13 7.25
CA ARG A 74 -7.24 16.85 6.13
C ARG A 74 -6.60 15.94 5.08
N ASP A 75 -5.33 16.18 4.76
CA ASP A 75 -4.63 15.39 3.74
C ASP A 75 -4.40 13.96 4.24
N GLU A 76 -3.98 13.80 5.49
CA GLU A 76 -3.82 12.49 6.11
C GLU A 76 -5.14 11.71 6.22
N ALA A 77 -6.23 12.35 6.62
CA ALA A 77 -7.54 11.71 6.66
C ALA A 77 -8.01 11.24 5.28
N ALA A 78 -7.87 12.09 4.25
CA ALA A 78 -8.23 11.74 2.88
C ALA A 78 -7.44 10.53 2.37
N HIS A 79 -6.14 10.44 2.68
CA HIS A 79 -5.33 9.28 2.30
C HIS A 79 -5.78 7.99 3.00
N ARG A 80 -6.15 8.05 4.29
CA ARG A 80 -6.70 6.87 5.00
C ARG A 80 -8.05 6.45 4.42
N ILE A 81 -8.91 7.41 4.08
CA ILE A 81 -10.20 7.17 3.43
C ILE A 81 -9.98 6.51 2.06
N ALA A 82 -9.04 7.02 1.26
CA ALA A 82 -8.67 6.42 -0.02
C ALA A 82 -8.17 4.98 0.14
N ALA A 83 -7.32 4.70 1.13
CA ALA A 83 -6.86 3.34 1.42
C ALA A 83 -8.02 2.38 1.77
N ILE A 84 -9.01 2.85 2.56
CA ILE A 84 -10.22 2.08 2.89
C ILE A 84 -11.06 1.82 1.64
N ARG A 85 -11.35 2.88 0.86
CA ARG A 85 -12.15 2.80 -0.37
C ARG A 85 -11.54 1.84 -1.39
N GLU A 86 -10.27 2.03 -1.72
CA GLU A 86 -9.56 1.20 -2.71
C GLU A 86 -9.49 -0.25 -2.27
N THR A 87 -9.29 -0.51 -0.97
CA THR A 87 -9.31 -1.90 -0.45
C THR A 87 -10.69 -2.54 -0.65
N LEU A 88 -11.77 -1.82 -0.38
CA LEU A 88 -13.13 -2.32 -0.61
C LEU A 88 -13.39 -2.58 -2.10
N GLU A 89 -13.01 -1.65 -2.97
CA GLU A 89 -13.20 -1.75 -4.43
C GLU A 89 -12.41 -2.92 -5.04
N GLU A 90 -11.11 -3.01 -4.75
CA GLU A 90 -10.20 -4.01 -5.33
C GLU A 90 -10.39 -5.42 -4.75
N THR A 91 -10.74 -5.51 -3.46
CA THR A 91 -10.66 -6.79 -2.73
C THR A 91 -11.98 -7.28 -2.15
N GLY A 92 -12.96 -6.38 -2.02
CA GLY A 92 -14.20 -6.66 -1.28
C GLY A 92 -14.04 -6.71 0.23
N LEU A 93 -12.86 -6.43 0.78
CA LEU A 93 -12.66 -6.32 2.21
C LEU A 93 -13.04 -4.93 2.70
N ALA A 94 -14.00 -4.88 3.62
CA ALA A 94 -14.31 -3.68 4.37
C ALA A 94 -13.38 -3.59 5.59
N ILE A 95 -12.36 -2.74 5.48
CA ILE A 95 -11.42 -2.44 6.57
C ILE A 95 -11.74 -1.10 7.22
N GLY A 96 -11.21 -0.84 8.41
CA GLY A 96 -11.32 0.47 9.06
C GLY A 96 -12.76 0.91 9.35
N MET A 97 -13.62 -0.05 9.72
CA MET A 97 -15.00 0.20 10.15
C MET A 97 -15.11 -0.01 11.66
N LYS A 98 -15.92 0.81 12.33
CA LYS A 98 -16.21 0.64 13.76
C LYS A 98 -17.10 -0.57 14.03
N GLU A 99 -18.05 -0.81 13.12
CA GLU A 99 -19.01 -1.90 13.21
C GLU A 99 -18.42 -3.20 12.62
N PRO A 100 -18.81 -4.38 13.15
CA PRO A 100 -18.45 -5.64 12.50
C PRO A 100 -19.14 -5.75 11.14
N VAL A 101 -18.37 -6.12 10.11
CA VAL A 101 -18.87 -6.26 8.74
C VAL A 101 -18.98 -7.74 8.36
N SER A 102 -20.17 -8.19 7.97
CA SER A 102 -20.35 -9.52 7.38
C SER A 102 -19.97 -9.55 5.90
N ALA A 103 -19.66 -10.75 5.37
CA ALA A 103 -19.31 -10.91 3.95
C ALA A 103 -20.42 -10.42 3.00
N SER A 104 -21.70 -10.65 3.31
CA SER A 104 -22.81 -10.18 2.47
C SER A 104 -22.94 -8.66 2.46
N GLN A 105 -22.68 -8.01 3.59
CA GLN A 105 -22.63 -6.55 3.66
C GLN A 105 -21.42 -6.01 2.90
N ALA A 106 -20.25 -6.63 3.02
CA ALA A 106 -19.04 -6.24 2.29
C ALA A 106 -19.25 -6.34 0.77
N SER A 107 -19.87 -7.41 0.27
CA SER A 107 -20.21 -7.55 -1.15
C SER A 107 -21.16 -6.46 -1.65
N LYS A 108 -22.20 -6.12 -0.86
CA LYS A 108 -23.12 -5.02 -1.20
C LYS A 108 -22.41 -3.66 -1.18
N ALA A 109 -21.58 -3.42 -0.17
CA ALA A 109 -20.78 -2.21 -0.03
C ALA A 109 -19.82 -2.04 -1.20
N ARG A 110 -19.13 -3.11 -1.62
CA ARG A 110 -18.26 -3.12 -2.80
C ARG A 110 -19.01 -2.77 -4.08
N ALA A 111 -20.15 -3.40 -4.33
CA ALA A 111 -20.95 -3.11 -5.53
C ALA A 111 -21.35 -1.63 -5.59
N MET A 112 -21.69 -1.03 -4.44
CA MET A 112 -22.01 0.39 -4.35
C MET A 112 -20.77 1.28 -4.50
N ALA A 113 -19.64 0.91 -3.89
CA ALA A 113 -18.37 1.62 -4.05
C ALA A 113 -17.96 1.69 -5.54
N LEU A 114 -17.98 0.56 -6.25
CA LEU A 114 -17.68 0.49 -7.68
C LEU A 114 -18.66 1.31 -8.53
N SER A 115 -19.93 1.35 -8.14
CA SER A 115 -20.94 2.14 -8.86
C SER A 115 -20.84 3.64 -8.61
N CYS A 116 -20.44 4.06 -7.42
CA CYS A 116 -20.41 5.47 -7.00
C CYS A 116 -19.03 6.11 -7.09
N GLY A 117 -17.95 5.31 -7.07
CA GLY A 117 -16.56 5.77 -6.99
C GLY A 117 -16.24 6.55 -5.71
N ALA A 118 -16.93 6.28 -4.61
CA ALA A 118 -16.78 7.03 -3.36
C ALA A 118 -17.21 6.22 -2.13
N LEU A 119 -16.54 6.45 -0.99
CA LEU A 119 -16.84 5.79 0.28
C LEU A 119 -17.98 6.43 1.07
N ALA A 120 -18.35 7.69 0.82
CA ALA A 120 -19.41 8.35 1.60
C ALA A 120 -20.81 7.70 1.37
N PRO A 121 -21.27 7.44 0.13
CA PRO A 121 -22.60 6.87 -0.12
C PRO A 121 -22.76 5.44 0.44
N VAL A 122 -21.80 4.56 0.13
CA VAL A 122 -21.03 3.87 1.18
C VAL A 122 -21.58 3.73 2.59
N LEU A 123 -20.91 4.48 3.46
CA LEU A 123 -21.14 4.60 4.88
C LEU A 123 -22.59 4.96 5.19
N ASP A 124 -23.17 5.91 4.44
CA ASP A 124 -24.54 6.38 4.66
C ASP A 124 -25.57 5.26 4.47
N ALA A 125 -25.49 4.50 3.36
CA ALA A 125 -26.47 3.46 3.07
C ALA A 125 -26.30 2.22 3.94
N MET A 126 -25.08 1.98 4.45
CA MET A 126 -24.78 0.85 5.32
C MET A 126 -24.94 1.18 6.82
N GLY A 127 -25.05 2.47 7.16
CA GLY A 127 -25.04 2.94 8.55
C GLY A 127 -23.72 2.67 9.25
N TRP A 128 -22.60 2.82 8.54
CA TRP A 128 -21.25 2.52 9.04
C TRP A 128 -20.47 3.77 9.40
N THR A 129 -19.55 3.62 10.35
CA THR A 129 -18.62 4.67 10.76
C THR A 129 -17.20 4.27 10.38
N ALA A 130 -16.53 5.10 9.57
CA ALA A 130 -15.12 4.89 9.28
C ALA A 130 -14.26 5.20 10.52
N GLN A 131 -13.37 4.28 10.87
CA GLN A 131 -12.48 4.35 12.02
C GLN A 131 -11.02 4.54 11.54
N LEU A 132 -10.68 5.78 11.20
CA LEU A 132 -9.43 6.12 10.52
C LEU A 132 -8.17 5.83 11.36
N ASP A 133 -8.24 5.84 12.68
CA ASP A 133 -7.12 5.55 13.58
C ASP A 133 -6.62 4.10 13.50
N THR A 134 -7.45 3.19 12.98
CA THR A 134 -7.06 1.78 12.73
C THR A 134 -6.20 1.60 11.48
N VAL A 135 -6.11 2.61 10.62
CA VAL A 135 -5.28 2.63 9.41
C VAL A 135 -3.99 3.38 9.74
N VAL A 136 -2.97 2.62 10.17
CA VAL A 136 -1.77 3.15 10.84
C VAL A 136 -0.71 3.58 9.81
N PRO A 137 -0.18 4.82 9.85
CA PRO A 137 0.88 5.26 8.93
C PRO A 137 2.13 4.40 9.01
N PHE A 138 2.73 4.05 7.87
CA PHE A 138 3.90 3.16 7.81
C PHE A 138 5.09 3.71 7.03
N ALA A 139 4.84 4.23 5.83
CA ALA A 139 5.87 4.76 4.94
C ALA A 139 5.26 5.75 3.94
N ARG A 140 6.09 6.61 3.34
CA ARG A 140 5.68 7.46 2.21
C ARG A 140 6.75 7.39 1.14
N TRP A 141 6.36 7.08 -0.09
CA TRP A 141 7.26 6.92 -1.22
C TRP A 141 6.94 7.95 -2.29
N PHE A 142 7.94 8.74 -2.69
CA PHE A 142 7.82 9.70 -3.77
C PHE A 142 9.03 9.57 -4.72
N PRO A 143 8.95 8.69 -5.74
CA PRO A 143 10.02 8.51 -6.71
C PRO A 143 10.11 9.71 -7.65
N LYS A 144 10.84 10.75 -7.21
CA LYS A 144 11.21 11.90 -8.03
C LYS A 144 12.09 11.42 -9.19
N ASN A 145 11.47 11.11 -10.32
CA ASN A 145 12.17 10.76 -11.54
C ASN A 145 11.58 11.60 -12.67
N GLU A 146 12.38 12.54 -13.18
CA GLU A 146 12.01 13.47 -14.25
C GLU A 146 11.61 12.76 -15.56
N LYS A 147 12.01 11.49 -15.73
CA LYS A 147 11.69 10.68 -16.91
C LYS A 147 10.33 9.98 -16.81
N LEU A 148 9.68 10.00 -15.65
CA LEU A 148 8.36 9.38 -15.46
C LEU A 148 7.26 10.39 -15.77
N SER A 149 6.40 10.07 -16.73
CA SER A 149 5.24 10.91 -17.09
C SER A 149 4.15 10.94 -16.02
N ARG A 150 4.21 10.03 -15.04
CA ARG A 150 3.34 9.98 -13.86
C ARG A 150 4.16 9.52 -12.65
N VAL A 151 4.24 10.37 -11.64
CA VAL A 151 4.85 10.05 -10.35
C VAL A 151 3.76 10.04 -9.30
N PHE A 152 3.63 8.93 -8.58
CA PHE A 152 2.72 8.82 -7.45
C PHE A 152 3.46 9.20 -6.15
N ASP A 153 2.82 9.99 -5.31
CA ASP A 153 3.23 10.25 -3.94
C ASP A 153 2.38 9.35 -3.04
N THR A 154 2.92 8.17 -2.74
CA THR A 154 2.16 7.07 -2.14
C THR A 154 2.42 6.98 -0.65
N ARG A 155 1.36 7.13 0.16
CA ARG A 155 1.37 6.79 1.59
C ARG A 155 1.00 5.32 1.77
N PHE A 156 1.79 4.61 2.57
CA PHE A 156 1.55 3.24 2.97
C PHE A 156 1.04 3.20 4.40
N TYR A 157 0.03 2.38 4.62
CA TYR A 157 -0.61 2.16 5.90
C TYR A 157 -0.55 0.69 6.30
N LEU A 158 -0.71 0.39 7.59
CA LEU A 158 -0.96 -0.95 8.11
C LEU A 158 -2.38 -1.03 8.64
N HIS A 159 -3.03 -2.18 8.47
CA HIS A 159 -4.30 -2.49 9.11
C HIS A 159 -4.34 -3.97 9.48
N ASP A 160 -5.00 -4.32 10.58
CA ASP A 160 -5.18 -5.71 11.01
C ASP A 160 -6.65 -6.09 10.94
N LEU A 161 -6.96 -7.18 10.23
CA LEU A 161 -8.32 -7.71 10.18
C LEU A 161 -8.74 -8.34 11.52
N GLY A 162 -7.80 -8.63 12.42
CA GLY A 162 -8.06 -9.25 13.73
C GLY A 162 -8.63 -10.67 13.65
N THR A 163 -8.77 -11.24 12.44
CA THR A 163 -9.38 -12.55 12.17
C THR A 163 -8.50 -13.36 11.23
N GLY A 164 -8.42 -14.68 11.43
CA GLY A 164 -7.57 -15.57 10.62
C GLY A 164 -8.25 -16.12 9.35
N ALA A 165 -9.57 -15.99 9.23
CA ALA A 165 -10.35 -16.60 8.16
C ALA A 165 -11.31 -15.58 7.54
N VAL A 166 -10.78 -14.76 6.64
CA VAL A 166 -11.60 -14.04 5.65
C VAL A 166 -11.23 -14.60 4.29
N ASP A 167 -12.20 -15.31 3.69
CA ASP A 167 -12.07 -15.78 2.32
C ASP A 167 -12.15 -14.58 1.37
N LEU A 168 -11.18 -14.49 0.48
CA LEU A 168 -11.20 -13.47 -0.56
C LEU A 168 -12.29 -13.84 -1.56
N THR A 169 -13.30 -12.99 -1.69
CA THR A 169 -14.22 -13.05 -2.83
C THR A 169 -13.45 -12.65 -4.08
N VAL A 170 -12.91 -13.64 -4.79
CA VAL A 170 -12.32 -13.43 -6.11
C VAL A 170 -13.46 -13.25 -7.09
N ASP A 171 -13.64 -12.02 -7.57
CA ASP A 171 -14.49 -11.77 -8.72
C ASP A 171 -13.65 -12.09 -9.97
N GLU A 172 -14.01 -13.15 -10.69
CA GLU A 172 -13.31 -13.58 -11.92
C GLU A 172 -13.40 -12.56 -13.07
N THR A 173 -14.07 -11.42 -12.84
CA THR A 173 -14.46 -10.47 -13.87
C THR A 173 -13.46 -9.33 -14.11
N GLU A 174 -12.40 -9.16 -13.30
CA GLU A 174 -11.42 -8.07 -13.50
C GLU A 174 -9.95 -8.47 -13.33
N ASN A 175 -9.42 -9.46 -14.06
CA ASN A 175 -7.97 -9.64 -14.38
C ASN A 175 -6.95 -9.47 -13.22
N THR A 176 -7.37 -9.58 -11.96
CA THR A 176 -6.60 -9.21 -10.77
C THR A 176 -6.69 -10.36 -9.79
N ARG A 177 -5.54 -10.89 -9.38
CA ARG A 177 -5.48 -12.07 -8.51
C ARG A 177 -5.12 -11.64 -7.09
N LEU A 178 -6.01 -11.92 -6.15
CA LEU A 178 -5.79 -11.67 -4.73
C LEU A 178 -5.24 -12.93 -4.06
N PHE A 179 -4.28 -12.77 -3.15
CA PHE A 179 -3.79 -13.88 -2.35
C PHE A 179 -3.16 -13.41 -1.03
N TRP A 180 -3.18 -14.31 -0.05
CA TRP A 180 -2.52 -14.13 1.23
C TRP A 180 -1.16 -14.83 1.22
N THR A 181 -0.14 -14.18 1.75
CA THR A 181 1.20 -14.75 1.92
C THR A 181 1.94 -14.05 3.04
N THR A 182 3.05 -14.60 3.54
CA THR A 182 3.92 -13.88 4.47
C THR A 182 4.81 -12.90 3.71
N ALA A 183 5.33 -11.86 4.39
CA ALA A 183 6.27 -10.93 3.74
C ALA A 183 7.52 -11.63 3.18
N ALA A 184 8.04 -12.61 3.92
CA ALA A 184 9.14 -13.47 3.46
C ALA A 184 8.72 -14.34 2.26
N GLY A 185 7.53 -14.94 2.29
CA GLY A 185 7.01 -15.76 1.19
C GLY A 185 6.85 -14.98 -0.12
N ALA A 186 6.39 -13.73 -0.06
CA ALA A 186 6.34 -12.85 -1.23
C ALA A 186 7.72 -12.56 -1.81
N LEU A 187 8.73 -12.31 -0.96
CA LEU A 187 10.11 -12.08 -1.40
C LEU A 187 10.70 -13.32 -2.06
N GLU A 188 10.54 -14.49 -1.45
CA GLU A 188 11.00 -15.76 -2.02
C GLU A 188 10.33 -16.08 -3.35
N ALA A 189 9.02 -15.83 -3.48
CA ALA A 189 8.29 -16.01 -4.73
C ALA A 189 8.82 -15.05 -5.82
N ALA A 190 9.13 -13.80 -5.46
CA ALA A 190 9.75 -12.86 -6.39
C ALA A 190 11.17 -13.27 -6.79
N ASP A 191 11.96 -13.81 -5.87
CA ASP A 191 13.32 -14.28 -6.14
C ASP A 191 13.32 -15.44 -7.14
N ARG A 192 12.37 -16.38 -6.97
CA ARG A 192 12.13 -17.48 -7.92
C ARG A 192 11.53 -17.03 -9.25
N GLY A 193 11.00 -15.81 -9.34
CA GLY A 193 10.33 -15.29 -10.54
C GLY A 193 8.86 -15.75 -10.68
N ASP A 194 8.25 -16.22 -9.60
CA ASP A 194 6.83 -16.62 -9.58
C ASP A 194 5.89 -15.38 -9.62
N ILE A 195 6.37 -14.25 -9.10
CA ILE A 195 5.69 -12.95 -9.12
C ILE A 195 6.67 -11.81 -9.38
N ASP A 196 6.18 -10.73 -10.00
CA ASP A 196 6.97 -9.51 -10.19
C ASP A 196 6.62 -8.49 -9.11
N ILE A 197 7.60 -7.96 -8.38
CA ILE A 197 7.37 -6.91 -7.37
C ILE A 197 8.15 -5.65 -7.71
N ILE A 198 7.50 -4.49 -7.64
CA ILE A 198 8.17 -3.21 -7.85
C ILE A 198 9.03 -2.84 -6.65
N TYR A 199 10.05 -2.01 -6.89
CA TYR A 199 11.05 -1.64 -5.89
C TYR A 199 10.46 -1.11 -4.55
N PRO A 200 9.47 -0.19 -4.52
CA PRO A 200 8.83 0.21 -3.26
C PRO A 200 8.17 -0.95 -2.52
N THR A 201 7.45 -1.84 -3.23
CA THR A 201 6.83 -3.03 -2.63
C THR A 201 7.89 -3.94 -2.03
N ARG A 202 8.98 -4.21 -2.77
CA ARG A 202 10.09 -5.04 -2.29
C ARG A 202 10.71 -4.53 -1.00
N ARG A 203 11.04 -3.23 -0.95
CA ARG A 203 11.61 -2.60 0.25
C ARG A 203 10.65 -2.69 1.44
N ASN A 204 9.36 -2.42 1.23
CA ASN A 204 8.36 -2.58 2.28
C ASN A 204 8.24 -4.03 2.76
N LEU A 205 8.23 -5.02 1.86
CA LEU A 205 8.23 -6.43 2.22
C LEU A 205 9.46 -6.84 3.06
N GLU A 206 10.65 -6.38 2.73
CA GLU A 206 11.87 -6.69 3.50
C GLU A 206 11.84 -6.09 4.90
N ARG A 207 11.30 -4.87 5.05
CA ARG A 207 11.06 -4.25 6.36
C ARG A 207 10.00 -5.03 7.14
N LEU A 208 8.90 -5.39 6.50
CA LEU A 208 7.80 -6.15 7.10
C LEU A 208 8.23 -7.55 7.56
N ALA A 209 9.13 -8.21 6.83
CA ALA A 209 9.65 -9.53 7.15
C ALA A 209 10.46 -9.57 8.47
N GLN A 210 10.81 -8.42 9.04
CA GLN A 210 11.45 -8.32 10.37
C GLN A 210 10.45 -8.49 11.52
N PHE A 211 9.14 -8.39 11.28
CA PHE A 211 8.13 -8.38 12.34
C PHE A 211 7.42 -9.73 12.51
N PRO A 212 7.37 -10.27 13.74
CA PRO A 212 6.71 -11.56 14.00
C PRO A 212 5.19 -11.49 14.03
N ASN A 213 4.59 -10.29 14.12
CA ASN A 213 3.14 -10.08 14.18
C ASN A 213 2.79 -8.60 13.90
N PHE A 214 1.50 -8.31 13.72
CA PHE A 214 1.00 -6.94 13.50
C PHE A 214 1.36 -5.98 14.63
N SER A 215 1.25 -6.40 15.90
CA SER A 215 1.55 -5.55 17.06
C SER A 215 2.99 -5.03 17.02
N ALA A 216 3.96 -5.88 16.67
CA ALA A 216 5.36 -5.48 16.50
C ALA A 216 5.55 -4.50 15.33
N ALA A 217 4.88 -4.75 14.20
CA ALA A 217 4.95 -3.85 13.03
C ALA A 217 4.34 -2.48 13.35
N ARG A 218 3.17 -2.46 14.01
CA ARG A 218 2.49 -1.24 14.48
C ARG A 218 3.35 -0.45 15.45
N ALA A 219 3.90 -1.09 16.48
CA ALA A 219 4.74 -0.43 17.47
C ALA A 219 5.96 0.23 16.82
N GLN A 220 6.58 -0.42 15.83
CA GLN A 220 7.70 0.17 15.10
C GLN A 220 7.26 1.36 14.23
N ALA A 221 6.10 1.25 13.58
CA ALA A 221 5.53 2.31 12.74
C ALA A 221 5.16 3.56 13.57
N GLU A 222 4.59 3.38 14.75
CA GLU A 222 4.23 4.49 15.66
C GLU A 222 5.46 5.13 16.33
N ALA A 223 6.53 4.35 16.57
CA ALA A 223 7.74 4.85 17.21
C ALA A 223 8.61 5.75 16.30
N ILE A 224 8.45 5.65 14.97
CA ILE A 224 9.28 6.36 14.00
C ILE A 224 8.39 7.19 13.07
N PRO A 225 8.46 8.53 13.11
CA PRO A 225 7.70 9.38 12.19
C PRO A 225 7.94 9.02 10.72
N VAL A 226 6.86 8.99 9.93
CA VAL A 226 6.94 8.68 8.50
C VAL A 226 7.69 9.79 7.76
N ARG A 227 8.87 9.45 7.21
CA ARG A 227 9.61 10.30 6.27
C ARG A 227 9.30 9.94 4.83
N THR A 228 9.37 10.92 3.95
CA THR A 228 9.28 10.70 2.49
C THR A 228 10.55 10.01 2.00
N ILE A 229 10.38 8.85 1.38
CA ILE A 229 11.43 8.05 0.78
C ILE A 229 11.51 8.43 -0.70
N ILE A 230 12.66 8.96 -1.10
CA ILE A 230 12.95 9.37 -2.47
C ILE A 230 14.09 8.48 -2.97
N PRO A 231 13.81 7.48 -3.82
CA PRO A 231 14.86 6.67 -4.43
C PRO A 231 15.75 7.50 -5.35
N PHE A 232 17.05 7.19 -5.37
CA PHE A 232 18.03 7.81 -6.24
C PHE A 232 18.89 6.73 -6.91
N GLN A 233 19.51 7.07 -8.05
CA GLN A 233 20.39 6.16 -8.77
C GLN A 233 21.86 6.48 -8.48
N THR A 234 22.67 5.44 -8.31
CA THR A 234 24.13 5.56 -8.22
C THR A 234 24.80 4.61 -9.22
N GLU A 235 26.07 4.85 -9.50
CA GLU A 235 26.91 3.93 -10.26
C GLU A 235 28.10 3.52 -9.39
N GLU A 236 28.29 2.22 -9.22
CA GLU A 236 29.32 1.64 -8.37
C GLU A 236 29.92 0.42 -9.09
N HIS A 237 31.25 0.42 -9.26
CA HIS A 237 31.98 -0.65 -9.94
C HIS A 237 31.42 -1.00 -11.34
N GLY A 238 30.96 0.00 -12.09
CA GLY A 238 30.39 -0.17 -13.42
C GLY A 238 28.98 -0.76 -13.46
N ALA A 239 28.33 -0.93 -12.30
CA ALA A 239 26.93 -1.35 -12.20
C ALA A 239 26.05 -0.18 -11.75
N ARG A 240 24.85 -0.08 -12.32
CA ARG A 240 23.84 0.90 -11.91
C ARG A 240 23.00 0.35 -10.76
N TRP A 241 22.78 1.19 -9.76
CA TRP A 241 22.00 0.87 -8.56
C TRP A 241 20.83 1.84 -8.41
N ILE A 242 19.75 1.34 -7.82
CA ILE A 242 18.69 2.15 -7.22
C ILE A 242 18.80 2.04 -5.71
N ARG A 243 18.79 3.17 -5.00
CA ARG A 243 19.04 3.27 -3.57
C ARG A 243 18.02 4.16 -2.87
N ILE A 244 17.90 3.96 -1.57
CA ILE A 244 17.23 4.86 -0.62
C ILE A 244 18.25 5.29 0.45
N ALA A 245 17.92 6.32 1.23
CA ALA A 245 18.79 6.79 2.30
C ALA A 245 19.04 5.68 3.34
N ASN A 246 20.27 5.58 3.85
CA ASN A 246 20.65 4.49 4.77
C ASN A 246 19.92 4.54 6.11
N ASP A 247 19.45 5.73 6.51
CA ASP A 247 18.69 6.00 7.71
C ASP A 247 17.16 6.00 7.46
N ALA A 248 16.71 5.47 6.32
CA ALA A 248 15.28 5.39 5.98
C ALA A 248 14.50 4.34 6.80
N GLY A 249 15.16 3.56 7.66
CA GLY A 249 14.53 2.54 8.49
C GLY A 249 14.24 1.21 7.75
N TYR A 250 14.97 0.93 6.68
CA TYR A 250 14.84 -0.31 5.89
C TYR A 250 16.09 -1.18 6.05
N PRO A 251 15.93 -2.51 6.14
CA PRO A 251 17.08 -3.43 6.28
C PRO A 251 17.92 -3.53 5.00
N VAL A 252 17.33 -3.22 3.84
CA VAL A 252 18.02 -3.22 2.55
C VAL A 252 17.80 -1.87 1.87
N THR A 253 18.90 -1.15 1.59
CA THR A 253 18.85 0.24 1.11
C THR A 253 19.22 0.40 -0.36
N GLY A 254 19.59 -0.68 -1.05
CA GLY A 254 19.96 -0.65 -2.47
C GLY A 254 19.67 -1.95 -3.21
N GLU A 255 19.51 -1.86 -4.52
CA GLU A 255 19.41 -2.98 -5.45
C GLU A 255 20.01 -2.59 -6.81
N ARG A 256 20.59 -3.55 -7.55
CA ARG A 256 21.07 -3.32 -8.91
C ARG A 256 19.89 -3.11 -9.86
N ILE A 257 20.01 -2.17 -10.79
CA ILE A 257 18.94 -1.90 -11.77
C ILE A 257 18.78 -3.08 -12.75
N ASP A 258 19.88 -3.76 -13.09
CA ASP A 258 19.88 -4.93 -13.98
C ASP A 258 19.13 -6.14 -13.37
N SER A 259 18.93 -6.18 -12.04
CA SER A 259 18.09 -7.17 -11.37
C SER A 259 16.66 -6.70 -11.12
N ALA A 260 16.43 -5.37 -11.11
CA ALA A 260 15.14 -4.74 -10.85
C ALA A 260 14.22 -4.66 -12.08
N ARG A 261 14.75 -4.90 -13.29
CA ARG A 261 13.98 -5.12 -14.52
C ARG A 261 14.18 -6.57 -14.97
N ARG A 262 13.25 -7.44 -14.62
CA ARG A 262 13.02 -8.66 -15.42
C ARG A 262 11.99 -8.25 -16.48
N GLU A 263 12.37 -8.40 -17.74
CA GLU A 263 11.57 -8.04 -18.94
C GLU A 263 10.27 -8.84 -19.03
#